data_AF-A0A7S4QRN0-F1
#
_entry.id   AF-A0A7S4QRN0-F1
#
_cell.length_a   1.000
_cell.length_b   1.000
_cell.length_c   1.000
_cell.angle_alpha   90.00
_cell.angle_beta   90.00
_cell.angle_gamma   90.00
#
_symmetry.space_group_name_H-M   'P 1'
#
loop_
_entity.id
_entity.type
_entity.pdbx_description
1 polymer ?
#
loop_
_entity_poly.entity_id
_entity_poly.type
_entity_poly.pdbx_seq_one_letter_code
_entity_poly.pdbx_strand_id
1 'polypeptide(L)'
;AQVLKGKYRIVYMTPERISYSSSFLRKLAQLHTSQTLKVCCVAIDECHCVSEWGHDFRPSYRSIGPSIRSLVELKDVPLIALTATAIEKVKQDVVSSLQMVNPCMVTKSVDRDNLILEVKSRSKGLRQLWLDLGLDKVKRIPR
;
A
#
# COMPACT_ATOMS: atom_id res chain seq x y z
N ALA A 1 17.62 -11.00 11.94
CA ALA A 1 19.03 -11.44 11.83
C ALA A 1 19.54 -11.58 10.38
N GLN A 2 18.77 -12.12 9.41
CA GLN A 2 19.25 -12.28 8.03
C GLN A 2 19.12 -11.02 7.15
N VAL A 3 18.06 -10.21 7.35
CA VAL A 3 17.84 -8.97 6.59
C VAL A 3 19.04 -8.02 6.70
N LEU A 4 19.59 -7.86 7.90
CA LEU A 4 20.72 -6.98 8.19
C LEU A 4 22.04 -7.45 7.57
N LYS A 5 22.09 -8.63 6.95
CA LYS A 5 23.27 -9.12 6.23
C LYS A 5 23.33 -8.66 4.76
N GLY A 6 22.35 -7.87 4.30
CA GLY A 6 22.32 -7.31 2.94
C GLY A 6 22.06 -8.33 1.82
N LYS A 7 21.56 -9.53 2.15
CA LYS A 7 21.31 -10.61 1.16
C LYS A 7 20.02 -10.47 0.36
N TYR A 8 19.15 -9.53 0.71
CA TYR A 8 17.82 -9.38 0.12
C TYR A 8 17.70 -8.03 -0.57
N ARG A 9 17.07 -8.03 -1.75
CA ARG A 9 16.78 -6.81 -2.51
C ARG A 9 15.47 -6.14 -2.10
N ILE A 10 14.50 -6.93 -1.63
CA ILE A 10 13.18 -6.47 -1.19
C ILE A 10 12.88 -7.14 0.15
N VAL A 11 12.36 -6.37 1.10
CA VAL A 11 11.98 -6.85 2.43
C VAL A 11 10.58 -6.35 2.73
N TYR A 12 9.64 -7.29 2.88
CA TYR A 12 8.29 -6.98 3.33
C TYR A 12 8.24 -6.94 4.85
N MET A 13 7.52 -5.97 5.39
CA MET A 13 7.35 -5.79 6.83
C MET A 13 5.94 -5.28 7.11
N THR A 14 5.32 -5.82 8.17
CA THR A 14 4.03 -5.32 8.65
C THR A 14 4.26 -4.02 9.44
N PRO A 15 3.29 -3.10 9.48
CA PRO A 15 3.42 -1.85 10.24
C PRO A 15 3.69 -2.09 11.73
N GLU A 16 3.15 -3.15 12.32
CA GLU A 16 3.38 -3.51 13.73
C GLU A 16 4.87 -3.78 14.01
N ARG A 17 5.58 -4.42 13.07
CA ARG A 17 7.03 -4.65 13.24
C ARG A 17 7.82 -3.36 13.23
N ILE A 18 7.38 -2.34 12.48
CA ILE A 18 7.99 -1.01 12.49
C ILE A 18 7.76 -0.35 13.85
N SER A 19 6.54 -0.44 14.39
CA SER A 19 6.20 0.13 15.70
C SER A 19 6.96 -0.52 16.86
N TYR A 20 7.02 -1.85 16.88
CA TYR A 20 7.59 -2.61 18.01
C TYR A 20 9.13 -2.74 17.95
N SER A 21 9.73 -2.64 16.76
CA SER A 21 11.15 -2.97 16.56
C SER A 21 12.04 -1.75 16.30
N SER A 22 12.05 -0.81 17.26
CA SER A 22 12.93 0.36 17.21
C SER A 22 14.42 -0.04 17.09
N SER A 23 14.83 -1.14 17.72
CA SER A 23 16.19 -1.69 17.64
C SER A 23 16.55 -2.17 16.23
N PHE A 24 15.60 -2.75 15.50
CA PHE A 24 15.82 -3.17 14.11
C PHE A 24 16.03 -1.96 13.20
N LEU A 25 15.16 -0.95 13.28
CA LEU A 25 15.28 0.25 12.46
C LEU A 25 16.57 1.03 12.75
N ARG A 26 16.96 1.16 14.02
CA ARG A 26 18.24 1.77 14.41
C ARG A 26 19.44 1.02 13.81
N LYS A 27 19.42 -0.32 13.84
CA LYS A 27 20.51 -1.11 13.26
C LYS A 27 20.53 -1.01 11.73
N LEU A 28 19.36 -0.92 11.10
CA LEU A 28 19.25 -0.66 9.66
C LEU A 28 19.82 0.72 9.29
N ALA A 29 19.48 1.75 10.06
CA ALA A 29 20.00 3.12 9.92
C ALA A 29 21.53 3.20 10.05
N GLN A 30 22.10 2.50 11.04
CA GLN A 30 23.55 2.39 11.21
C GLN A 30 24.22 1.74 10.00
N LEU A 31 23.69 0.63 9.50
CA LEU A 31 24.24 -0.07 8.34
C LEU A 31 24.07 0.72 7.03
N HIS A 32 23.01 1.53 6.95
CA HIS A 32 22.81 2.49 5.87
C HIS A 32 23.91 3.54 5.84
N THR A 33 24.19 4.13 7.00
CA THR A 33 25.23 5.16 7.16
C THR A 33 26.63 4.61 6.90
N SER A 34 26.93 3.40 7.40
CA SER A 34 28.23 2.74 7.18
C SER A 34 28.40 2.17 5.77
N GLN A 35 27.41 2.36 4.88
CA GLN A 35 27.37 1.83 3.50
C GLN A 35 27.49 0.31 3.40
N THR A 36 27.37 -0.42 4.51
CA THR A 36 27.37 -1.89 4.53
C THR A 36 26.06 -2.46 3.98
N LEU A 37 24.95 -1.72 4.12
CA LEU A 37 23.65 -2.03 3.53
C LEU A 37 22.93 -0.74 3.18
N LYS A 38 22.71 -0.47 1.89
CA LYS A 38 22.01 0.75 1.46
C LYS A 38 20.50 0.50 1.35
N VAL A 39 19.69 1.25 2.11
CA VAL A 39 18.24 1.37 1.88
C VAL A 39 18.03 2.36 0.74
N CYS A 40 17.47 1.88 -0.37
CA CYS A 40 17.26 2.71 -1.57
C CYS A 40 15.88 3.38 -1.61
N CYS A 41 14.88 2.78 -0.96
CA CYS A 41 13.50 3.25 -0.98
C CYS A 41 12.71 2.57 0.14
N VAL A 42 11.71 3.28 0.68
CA VAL A 42 10.64 2.72 1.50
C VAL A 42 9.34 2.82 0.73
N ALA A 43 8.68 1.68 0.51
CA ALA A 43 7.36 1.62 -0.11
C ALA A 43 6.30 1.27 0.94
N ILE A 44 5.28 2.11 1.07
CA ILE A 44 4.10 1.90 1.91
C ILE A 44 2.94 1.52 1.01
N ASP A 45 2.64 0.23 0.98
CA ASP A 45 1.47 -0.29 0.29
C ASP A 45 0.20 -0.07 1.12
N GLU A 46 -0.95 -0.01 0.48
CA GLU A 46 -2.25 0.32 1.07
C GLU A 46 -2.20 1.50 2.06
N CYS A 47 -1.54 2.58 1.65
CA CYS A 47 -1.28 3.72 2.53
C CYS A 47 -2.56 4.37 3.08
N HIS A 48 -3.71 4.15 2.44
CA HIS A 48 -5.02 4.60 2.91
C HIS A 48 -5.37 4.09 4.31
N CYS A 49 -4.79 2.97 4.78
CA CYS A 49 -4.99 2.44 6.13
C CYS A 49 -4.57 3.40 7.25
N VAL A 50 -3.81 4.45 6.95
CA VAL A 50 -3.37 5.45 7.94
C VAL A 50 -4.47 6.43 8.36
N SER A 51 -5.50 6.58 7.53
CA SER A 51 -6.60 7.52 7.74
C SER A 51 -7.82 6.81 8.32
N GLU A 52 -8.41 7.39 9.37
CA GLU A 52 -9.71 6.95 9.91
C GLU A 52 -10.87 7.18 8.94
N TRP A 53 -10.65 8.03 7.93
CA TRP A 53 -11.60 8.25 6.83
C TRP A 53 -11.43 7.22 5.71
N GLY A 54 -10.44 6.34 5.83
CA GLY A 54 -10.24 5.18 4.96
C GLY A 54 -11.15 4.01 5.35
N HIS A 55 -11.36 3.09 4.41
CA HIS A 55 -12.25 1.95 4.61
C HIS A 55 -11.61 0.79 5.41
N ASP A 56 -10.29 0.78 5.59
CA ASP A 56 -9.54 -0.22 6.39
C ASP A 56 -8.51 0.46 7.31
N PHE A 57 -8.97 1.33 8.22
CA PHE A 57 -8.09 2.04 9.16
C PHE A 57 -7.31 1.08 10.07
N ARG A 58 -5.98 1.24 10.13
CA ARG A 58 -5.06 0.48 10.98
C ARG A 58 -4.15 1.42 11.77
N PRO A 59 -4.32 1.54 13.09
CA PRO A 59 -3.54 2.45 13.93
C PRO A 59 -2.01 2.29 13.79
N SER A 60 -1.53 1.07 13.55
CA SER A 60 -0.10 0.78 13.37
C SER A 60 0.54 1.57 12.21
N TYR A 61 -0.22 1.91 11.16
CA TYR A 61 0.27 2.71 10.03
C TYR A 61 0.69 4.12 10.43
N ARG A 62 0.04 4.74 11.43
CA ARG A 62 0.38 6.10 11.87
C ARG A 62 1.77 6.21 12.51
N SER A 63 2.32 5.09 12.97
CA SER A 63 3.67 5.06 13.53
C SER A 63 4.76 5.05 12.46
N ILE A 64 4.46 4.63 11.22
CA ILE A 64 5.46 4.41 10.17
C ILE A 64 6.26 5.69 9.88
N GLY A 65 5.57 6.80 9.62
CA GLY A 65 6.19 8.09 9.32
C GLY A 65 7.16 8.50 10.42
N PRO A 66 6.68 8.71 11.67
CA PRO A 66 7.55 9.05 12.80
C PRO A 66 8.69 8.06 13.04
N SER A 67 8.46 6.75 12.95
CA SER A 67 9.50 5.73 13.18
C SER A 67 10.63 5.80 12.15
N ILE A 68 10.34 6.14 10.90
CA ILE A 68 11.34 6.23 9.84
C ILE A 68 11.99 7.62 9.83
N ARG A 69 11.18 8.69 9.90
CA ARG A 69 11.66 10.07 9.77
C ARG A 69 12.36 10.64 11.01
N SER A 70 12.15 10.03 12.18
CA SER A 70 12.93 10.37 13.38
C SER A 70 14.38 9.88 13.33
N LEU A 71 14.71 8.94 12.44
CA LEU A 71 16.08 8.48 12.20
C LEU A 71 16.72 9.36 11.13
N VAL A 72 17.65 10.22 11.54
CA VAL A 72 18.33 11.20 10.67
C VAL A 72 18.98 10.50 9.48
N GLU A 73 19.52 9.31 9.70
CA GLU A 73 20.18 8.48 8.69
C GLU A 73 19.23 8.02 7.58
N LEU A 74 17.94 7.84 7.90
CA LEU A 74 16.93 7.38 6.93
C LEU A 74 16.07 8.53 6.39
N LYS A 75 16.33 9.77 6.82
CA LYS A 75 15.52 10.93 6.44
C LYS A 75 15.53 11.19 4.94
N ASP A 76 16.68 11.02 4.30
CA ASP A 76 16.87 11.24 2.85
C ASP A 76 16.47 10.04 1.99
N VAL A 77 16.07 8.92 2.61
CA VAL A 77 15.59 7.75 1.86
C VAL A 77 14.23 8.10 1.21
N PRO A 78 14.09 7.90 -0.11
CA PRO A 78 12.82 8.11 -0.80
C PRO A 78 11.71 7.27 -0.18
N LEU A 79 10.53 7.87 -0.02
CA LEU A 79 9.33 7.18 0.45
C LEU A 79 8.25 7.29 -0.61
N ILE A 80 7.70 6.15 -1.01
CA ILE A 80 6.55 6.05 -1.91
C ILE A 80 5.36 5.48 -1.13
N ALA A 81 4.19 6.09 -1.30
CA ALA A 81 2.93 5.66 -0.70
C ALA A 81 1.97 5.29 -1.83
N LEU A 82 1.40 4.08 -1.77
CA LEU A 82 0.61 3.49 -2.85
C LEU A 82 -0.78 3.12 -2.33
N THR A 83 -1.81 3.44 -3.10
CA THR A 83 -3.17 2.95 -2.87
C THR A 83 -4.03 3.11 -4.11
N ALA A 84 -5.02 2.23 -4.27
CA ALA A 84 -6.05 2.36 -5.29
C ALA A 84 -7.18 3.33 -4.89
N THR A 85 -7.39 3.55 -3.59
CA THR A 85 -8.55 4.30 -3.07
C THR A 85 -8.11 5.38 -2.09
N ALA A 86 -8.09 6.63 -2.55
CA ALA A 86 -7.85 7.77 -1.67
C ALA A 86 -8.67 8.98 -2.11
N ILE A 87 -9.71 9.31 -1.33
CA ILE A 87 -10.36 10.62 -1.41
C ILE A 87 -9.39 11.69 -0.92
N GLU A 88 -9.66 12.96 -1.23
CA GLU A 88 -8.72 14.06 -0.97
C GLU A 88 -8.31 14.15 0.52
N LYS A 89 -9.26 13.92 1.44
CA LYS A 89 -8.98 13.88 2.87
C LYS A 89 -8.02 12.76 3.27
N VAL A 90 -8.18 11.56 2.68
CA VAL A 90 -7.27 10.43 2.92
C VAL A 90 -5.87 10.76 2.38
N LYS A 91 -5.76 11.42 1.22
CA LYS A 91 -4.45 11.85 0.68
C LYS A 91 -3.73 12.79 1.66
N GLN A 92 -4.43 13.78 2.20
CA GLN A 92 -3.88 14.72 3.18
C GLN A 92 -3.44 14.01 4.47
N ASP A 93 -4.25 13.07 4.96
CA ASP A 93 -3.91 12.25 6.13
C ASP A 93 -2.67 11.37 5.87
N VAL A 94 -2.53 10.82 4.66
CA VAL A 94 -1.35 10.05 4.25
C VAL A 94 -0.09 10.92 4.26
N VAL A 95 -0.13 12.07 3.60
CA VAL A 95 1.03 12.97 3.50
C VAL A 95 1.47 13.43 4.89
N SER A 96 0.52 13.84 5.74
CA SER A 96 0.81 14.30 7.09
C SER A 96 1.31 13.19 8.01
N SER A 97 0.62 12.04 8.05
CA SER A 97 0.97 10.92 8.94
C SER A 97 2.30 10.25 8.57
N LEU A 98 2.60 10.15 7.27
CA LEU A 98 3.88 9.61 6.80
C LEU A 98 5.01 10.67 6.80
N GLN A 99 4.70 11.90 7.23
CA GLN A 99 5.65 13.03 7.28
C GLN A 99 6.37 13.24 5.94
N MET A 100 5.60 13.21 4.85
CA MET A 100 6.12 13.43 3.50
C MET A 100 6.29 14.94 3.25
N VAL A 101 7.45 15.34 2.74
CA VAL A 101 7.75 16.74 2.42
C VAL A 101 7.60 16.94 0.92
N ASN A 102 6.69 17.83 0.51
CA ASN A 102 6.41 18.17 -0.89
C ASN A 102 6.35 16.95 -1.84
N PRO A 103 5.50 15.94 -1.55
CA PRO A 103 5.45 14.73 -2.36
C PRO A 103 4.91 15.00 -3.77
N CYS A 104 5.47 14.31 -4.76
CA CYS A 104 4.86 14.23 -6.08
C CYS A 104 3.59 13.37 -6.00
N MET A 105 2.43 13.99 -6.25
CA MET A 105 1.13 13.33 -6.22
C MET A 105 0.72 12.91 -7.62
N VAL A 106 0.60 11.61 -7.87
CA VAL A 106 0.15 11.05 -9.13
C VAL A 106 -1.18 10.33 -8.93
N THR A 107 -2.22 10.75 -9.65
CA THR A 107 -3.53 10.09 -9.65
C THR A 107 -3.87 9.69 -11.09
N LYS A 108 -4.39 8.48 -11.27
CA LYS A 108 -4.89 7.99 -12.56
C LYS A 108 -6.39 7.75 -12.49
N SER A 109 -7.04 7.77 -13.66
CA SER A 109 -8.43 7.35 -13.78
C SER A 109 -8.57 5.89 -13.34
N VAL A 110 -9.66 5.59 -12.65
CA VAL A 110 -10.08 4.21 -12.33
C VAL A 110 -10.87 3.59 -13.48
N ASP A 111 -11.22 4.37 -14.50
CA ASP A 111 -12.03 3.93 -15.63
C ASP A 111 -11.32 2.83 -16.42
N ARG A 112 -12.13 1.90 -16.93
CA ARG A 112 -11.69 0.72 -17.66
C ARG A 112 -12.58 0.58 -18.88
N ASP A 113 -12.08 1.06 -20.01
CA ASP A 113 -12.66 0.89 -21.34
C ASP A 113 -12.96 -0.56 -21.70
N ASN A 114 -12.22 -1.50 -21.10
CA ASN A 114 -12.43 -2.93 -21.26
C ASN A 114 -13.52 -3.54 -20.36
N LEU A 115 -14.23 -2.75 -19.54
CA LEU A 115 -15.32 -3.21 -18.67
C LEU A 115 -16.68 -2.63 -19.12
N ILE A 116 -17.60 -3.51 -19.50
CA ILE A 116 -18.99 -3.15 -19.79
C ILE A 116 -19.84 -3.47 -18.56
N LEU A 117 -20.46 -2.45 -17.97
CA LEU A 117 -21.37 -2.59 -16.83
C LEU A 117 -22.81 -2.61 -17.32
N GLU A 118 -23.48 -3.77 -17.20
CA GLU A 118 -24.89 -3.94 -17.57
C GLU A 118 -25.74 -4.23 -16.32
N VAL A 119 -26.89 -3.57 -16.19
CA VAL A 119 -27.85 -3.79 -15.09
C VAL A 119 -29.11 -4.45 -15.66
N LYS A 120 -29.45 -5.65 -15.17
CA LYS A 120 -30.68 -6.37 -15.54
C LYS A 120 -31.58 -6.57 -14.32
N SER A 121 -32.90 -6.49 -14.51
CA SER A 121 -33.86 -6.87 -13.48
C SER A 121 -33.70 -8.34 -13.13
N ARG A 122 -33.64 -8.65 -11.82
CA ARG A 122 -33.52 -10.03 -11.34
C ARG A 122 -34.77 -10.83 -11.70
N SER A 123 -34.63 -11.82 -12.60
CA SER A 123 -35.67 -12.81 -12.89
C SER A 123 -35.80 -13.80 -11.71
N LYS A 124 -36.95 -14.46 -11.54
CA LYS A 124 -37.28 -15.31 -10.37
C LYS A 124 -36.41 -16.58 -10.19
N GLY A 125 -35.25 -16.70 -10.86
CA GLY A 125 -34.33 -17.82 -10.66
C GLY A 125 -32.93 -17.57 -11.22
N LEU A 126 -31.91 -18.06 -10.51
CA LEU A 126 -30.49 -17.95 -10.89
C LEU A 126 -30.18 -18.51 -12.29
N ARG A 127 -30.91 -19.55 -12.72
CA ARG A 127 -30.71 -20.19 -14.03
C ARG A 127 -31.16 -19.30 -15.19
N GLN A 128 -32.28 -18.59 -15.01
CA GLN A 128 -32.77 -17.66 -16.03
C GLN A 128 -31.84 -16.45 -16.13
N LEU A 129 -31.39 -15.90 -14.99
CA LEU A 129 -30.36 -14.85 -14.96
C LEU A 129 -29.07 -15.26 -15.68
N TRP A 130 -28.62 -16.52 -15.54
CA TRP A 130 -27.42 -17.03 -16.21
C TRP A 130 -27.56 -17.02 -17.74
N LEU A 131 -28.75 -17.40 -18.24
CA LEU A 131 -29.08 -17.37 -19.68
C LEU A 131 -29.26 -15.92 -20.17
N ASP A 132 -29.96 -15.09 -19.40
CA ASP A 132 -30.22 -13.68 -19.74
C ASP A 132 -28.91 -12.88 -19.86
N LEU A 133 -27.88 -13.24 -19.10
CA LEU A 133 -26.54 -12.65 -19.16
C LEU A 133 -25.64 -13.25 -20.26
N GLY A 134 -26.09 -14.25 -21.02
CA GLY A 134 -25.31 -14.90 -22.07
C GLY A 134 -24.04 -15.60 -21.55
N LEU A 135 -24.01 -15.93 -20.25
CA LEU A 135 -22.85 -16.56 -19.59
C LEU A 135 -22.70 -18.04 -19.91
N ASP A 136 -23.67 -18.64 -20.58
CA ASP A 136 -23.57 -19.97 -21.20
C ASP A 136 -22.52 -20.01 -22.32
N LYS A 137 -22.24 -18.87 -22.97
CA LYS A 137 -21.27 -18.75 -24.06
C LYS A 137 -19.85 -18.42 -23.59
N VAL A 138 -19.70 -18.04 -22.31
CA VAL A 138 -18.38 -17.77 -21.72
C VAL A 138 -17.69 -19.10 -21.48
N LYS A 139 -16.61 -19.38 -22.23
CA LYS A 139 -15.76 -20.56 -21.99
C LYS A 139 -15.34 -20.55 -20.51
N ARG A 140 -15.81 -21.55 -19.76
CA ARG A 140 -15.33 -21.78 -18.40
C ARG A 140 -13.81 -21.85 -18.43
N ILE A 141 -13.16 -20.98 -17.68
CA ILE A 141 -11.74 -21.12 -17.39
C ILE A 141 -11.61 -22.45 -16.63
N PRO A 142 -10.87 -23.45 -17.15
CA PRO A 142 -10.69 -24.71 -16.45
C PRO A 142 -10.08 -24.42 -15.08
N ARG A 143 -10.60 -25.09 -14.04
CA ARG A 143 -9.96 -25.09 -12.72
C ARG A 143 -8.64 -25.84 -12.77
#